data_AF-A0A3M1JZN7-F1
#
_entry.id   AF-A0A3M1JZN7-F1
#
_cell.length_a   1.000
_cell.length_b   1.000
_cell.length_c   1.000
_cell.angle_alpha   90.00
_cell.angle_beta   90.00
_cell.angle_gamma   90.00
#
_symmetry.space_group_name_H-M   'P 1'
#
loop_
_entity.id
_entity.type
_entity.pdbx_description
1 polymer ?
#
loop_
_entity_poly.entity_id
_entity_poly.type
_entity_poly.pdbx_seq_one_letter_code
_entity_poly.pdbx_strand_id
1 'polypeptide(L)'
;MSSPASPPPEAEEGPLERRRRVRDELDEALKRLTPQRTALLLKGALWLGCGILLLQSVALGWIAADHPLAKAVLAGSILANLAGTWYFLRYLWQIWRRHR
;
A
#
# COMPACT_ATOMS: atom_id res chain seq x y z
N MET A 1 20.43 -16.55 -53.54
CA MET A 1 19.39 -15.84 -52.78
C MET A 1 18.98 -16.76 -51.64
N SER A 2 19.45 -16.49 -50.42
CA SER A 2 19.20 -17.35 -49.26
C SER A 2 17.90 -16.88 -48.59
N SER A 3 16.92 -17.77 -48.48
CA SER A 3 15.67 -17.50 -47.75
C SER A 3 15.96 -17.09 -46.30
N PRO A 4 15.24 -16.10 -45.75
CA PRO A 4 15.32 -15.81 -44.32
C PRO A 4 14.73 -16.99 -43.56
N ALA A 5 15.51 -17.57 -42.65
CA ALA A 5 15.03 -18.59 -41.73
C ALA A 5 13.90 -18.01 -40.89
N SER A 6 12.72 -18.63 -40.94
CA SER A 6 11.59 -18.28 -40.09
C SER A 6 12.01 -18.36 -38.61
N PRO A 7 11.62 -17.40 -37.75
CA PRO A 7 11.89 -17.49 -36.32
C PRO A 7 11.25 -18.77 -35.76
N PRO A 8 11.88 -19.43 -34.77
CA PRO A 8 11.34 -20.67 -34.22
C PRO A 8 9.94 -20.42 -33.65
N PRO A 9 9.01 -21.38 -33.76
CA PRO A 9 7.72 -21.27 -33.11
C PRO A 9 7.99 -21.10 -31.62
N GLU A 10 7.53 -19.98 -31.05
CA GLU A 10 7.50 -19.78 -29.61
C GLU A 10 6.80 -21.02 -29.02
N ALA A 11 7.57 -21.87 -28.33
CA ALA A 11 7.00 -23.00 -27.64
C ALA A 11 5.97 -22.42 -26.66
N GLU A 12 4.69 -22.65 -26.94
CA GLU A 12 3.61 -22.20 -26.07
C GLU A 12 3.89 -22.76 -24.67
N GLU A 13 4.33 -21.89 -23.75
CA GLU A 13 4.57 -22.27 -22.37
C GLU A 13 3.32 -22.97 -21.84
N GLY A 14 3.48 -24.21 -21.40
CA GLY A 14 2.37 -25.00 -20.91
C GLY A 14 1.68 -24.26 -19.75
N PRO A 15 0.34 -24.36 -19.61
CA PRO A 15 -0.41 -23.63 -18.58
C PRO A 15 0.08 -23.89 -17.14
N LEU A 16 0.77 -25.01 -16.90
CA LEU A 16 1.41 -25.33 -15.62
C LEU A 16 2.74 -24.59 -15.40
N GLU A 17 3.56 -24.44 -16.43
CA GLU A 17 4.82 -23.68 -16.38
C GLU A 17 4.54 -22.19 -16.18
N ARG A 18 3.55 -21.66 -16.89
CA ARG A 18 3.04 -20.30 -16.69
C ARG A 18 2.59 -20.07 -15.25
N ARG A 19 1.82 -20.99 -14.66
CA ARG A 19 1.39 -20.89 -13.25
C ARG A 19 2.58 -20.95 -12.29
N ARG A 20 3.59 -21.76 -12.57
CA ARG A 20 4.83 -21.85 -11.79
C ARG A 20 5.58 -20.52 -11.81
N ARG A 21 5.81 -19.97 -13.01
CA ARG A 21 6.47 -18.68 -13.22
C ARG A 21 5.76 -17.56 -12.47
N VAL A 22 4.43 -17.45 -12.59
CA VAL A 22 3.63 -16.44 -11.87
C VAL A 22 3.76 -16.58 -10.36
N ARG A 23 3.71 -17.80 -9.82
CA ARG A 23 3.89 -18.04 -8.39
C ARG A 23 5.30 -17.66 -7.94
N ASP A 24 6.33 -18.04 -8.70
CA ASP A 24 7.72 -17.78 -8.34
C ASP A 24 8.02 -16.26 -8.43
N GLU A 25 7.43 -15.54 -9.40
CA GLU A 25 7.45 -14.07 -9.46
C GLU A 25 6.72 -13.42 -8.28
N LEU A 26 5.58 -13.99 -7.86
CA LEU A 26 4.82 -13.52 -6.70
C LEU A 26 5.61 -13.72 -5.40
N ASP A 27 6.25 -14.88 -5.23
CA ASP A 27 7.10 -15.19 -4.08
C ASP A 27 8.33 -14.28 -4.04
N GLU A 28 8.93 -13.98 -5.19
CA GLU A 28 10.05 -13.05 -5.27
C GLU A 28 9.62 -11.60 -5.00
N ALA A 29 8.43 -11.20 -5.44
CA ALA A 29 7.84 -9.91 -5.10
C ALA A 29 7.52 -9.81 -3.59
N LEU A 30 7.03 -10.89 -2.99
CA LEU A 30 6.74 -10.98 -1.55
C LEU A 30 8.02 -10.97 -0.71
N LYS A 31 9.10 -11.64 -1.15
CA LYS A 31 10.42 -11.56 -0.50
C LYS A 31 11.01 -10.15 -0.54
N ARG A 32 10.72 -9.37 -1.58
CA ARG A 32 11.14 -7.97 -1.72
C ARG A 32 10.36 -7.01 -0.82
N LEU A 33 9.16 -7.40 -0.36
CA LEU A 33 8.43 -6.70 0.69
C LEU A 33 9.09 -6.96 2.05
N THR A 34 10.09 -6.14 2.38
CA THR A 34 10.74 -6.26 3.69
C THR A 34 9.71 -6.01 4.80
N PRO A 35 9.70 -6.84 5.87
CA PRO A 35 8.69 -6.75 6.93
C PRO A 35 8.64 -5.37 7.60
N GLN A 36 9.77 -4.65 7.63
CA GLN A 36 9.85 -3.27 8.11
C GLN A 36 9.04 -2.29 7.25
N ARG A 37 9.05 -2.46 5.92
CA ARG A 37 8.30 -1.61 4.98
C ARG A 37 6.81 -1.88 5.05
N THR A 38 6.41 -3.16 5.15
CA THR A 38 5.03 -3.56 5.38
C THR A 38 4.50 -3.02 6.70
N ALA A 39 5.32 -3.04 7.76
CA ALA A 39 4.94 -2.47 9.06
C ALA A 39 4.72 -0.96 9.00
N LEU A 40 5.51 -0.21 8.23
CA LEU A 40 5.30 1.23 8.03
C LEU A 40 3.99 1.52 7.28
N LEU A 41 3.72 0.78 6.20
CA LEU A 41 2.46 0.88 5.47
C LEU A 41 1.26 0.55 6.35
N LEU A 42 1.32 -0.54 7.11
CA LEU A 42 0.25 -0.96 8.00
C LEU A 42 -0.02 0.08 9.09
N LYS A 43 1.05 0.61 9.72
CA LYS A 43 0.94 1.71 10.68
C LYS A 43 0.30 2.95 10.04
N GLY A 44 0.74 3.32 8.85
CA GLY A 44 0.16 4.43 8.09
C GLY A 44 -1.34 4.26 7.84
N ALA A 45 -1.73 3.07 7.37
CA ALA A 45 -3.12 2.73 7.09
C ALA A 45 -4.00 2.72 8.35
N LEU A 46 -3.49 2.17 9.47
CA LEU A 46 -4.20 2.16 10.75
C LEU A 46 -4.46 3.58 11.26
N TRP A 47 -3.47 4.46 11.17
CA TRP A 47 -3.60 5.86 11.60
C TRP A 47 -4.58 6.65 10.72
N LEU A 48 -4.52 6.48 9.39
CA LEU A 48 -5.51 7.07 8.47
C LEU A 48 -6.92 6.54 8.73
N GLY A 49 -7.06 5.22 8.91
CA GLY A 49 -8.35 4.60 9.22
C GLY A 49 -8.94 5.15 10.52
N CYS A 50 -8.12 5.26 11.56
CA CYS A 50 -8.51 5.87 12.84
C CYS A 50 -8.97 7.33 12.66
N GLY A 51 -8.20 8.14 11.92
CA GLY A 51 -8.57 9.53 11.67
C GLY A 51 -9.88 9.67 10.89
N ILE A 52 -10.10 8.83 9.88
CA ILE A 52 -11.37 8.80 9.12
C ILE A 52 -12.53 8.39 10.03
N LEU A 53 -12.38 7.38 10.88
CA LEU A 53 -13.43 6.97 11.83
C LEU A 53 -13.80 8.08 12.81
N LEU A 54 -12.81 8.83 13.31
CA LEU A 54 -13.03 10.00 14.16
C LEU A 54 -13.75 11.14 13.42
N LEU A 55 -13.44 11.37 12.15
CA LEU A 55 -14.17 12.32 11.32
C LEU A 55 -15.63 11.88 11.11
N GLN A 56 -15.84 10.60 10.82
CA GLN A 56 -17.17 10.04 10.58
C GLN A 56 -18.06 10.09 11.83
N SER A 57 -17.50 9.89 13.03
CA SER A 57 -18.30 9.97 14.25
C SER A 57 -18.88 11.36 14.51
N VAL A 58 -18.17 12.42 14.12
CA VAL A 58 -18.69 13.80 14.17
C VAL A 58 -19.62 14.09 12.99
N ALA A 59 -19.24 13.68 11.77
CA ALA A 59 -20.03 13.95 10.56
C ALA A 59 -21.41 13.26 10.55
N LEU A 60 -21.48 12.03 11.08
CA LEU A 60 -22.73 11.27 11.22
C LEU A 60 -23.53 11.66 12.47
N GLY A 61 -23.04 12.61 13.27
CA GLY A 61 -23.73 13.10 14.46
C GLY A 61 -23.73 12.14 15.65
N TRP A 62 -22.84 11.13 15.68
CA TRP A 62 -22.64 10.30 16.88
C TRP A 62 -22.09 11.13 18.04
N ILE A 63 -21.39 12.22 17.72
CA ILE A 63 -20.96 13.26 18.65
C ILE A 63 -21.59 14.57 18.20
N ALA A 64 -22.42 15.16 19.07
CA ALA A 64 -23.04 16.44 18.79
C ALA A 64 -21.96 17.53 18.61
N ALA A 65 -22.12 18.38 17.59
CA ALA A 65 -21.08 19.34 17.18
C ALA A 65 -20.81 20.44 18.22
N ASP A 66 -21.78 20.72 19.07
CA ASP A 66 -21.73 21.63 20.22
C ASP A 66 -21.07 21.00 21.45
N HIS A 67 -20.91 19.68 21.48
CA HIS A 67 -20.27 18.98 22.59
C HIS A 67 -18.75 19.28 22.62
N PRO A 68 -18.14 19.56 23.79
CA PRO A 68 -16.71 19.84 23.89
C PRO A 68 -15.82 18.70 23.37
N LEU A 69 -16.31 17.46 23.42
CA LEU A 69 -15.62 16.30 22.83
C LEU A 69 -15.51 16.37 21.30
N ALA A 70 -16.40 17.05 20.58
CA ALA A 70 -16.32 17.15 19.12
C ALA A 70 -15.01 17.82 18.67
N LYS A 71 -14.58 18.87 19.37
CA LYS A 71 -13.30 19.53 19.09
C LYS A 71 -12.11 18.61 19.35
N ALA A 72 -12.15 17.83 20.44
CA ALA A 72 -11.11 16.87 20.76
C ALA A 72 -11.03 15.74 19.73
N VAL A 73 -12.18 15.24 19.26
CA VAL A 73 -12.26 14.21 18.22
C VAL A 73 -11.74 14.73 16.87
N LEU A 74 -12.10 15.96 16.48
CA LEU A 74 -11.57 16.60 15.28
C LEU A 74 -10.06 16.85 15.36
N ALA A 75 -9.54 17.28 16.51
CA ALA A 75 -8.10 17.41 16.71
C ALA A 75 -7.41 16.05 16.62
N GLY A 76 -8.00 15.01 17.23
CA GLY A 76 -7.52 13.64 17.17
C GLY A 76 -7.50 13.08 15.74
N SER A 77 -8.51 13.38 14.93
CA SER A 77 -8.58 12.93 13.53
C SER A 77 -7.49 13.56 12.67
N ILE A 78 -7.23 14.85 12.85
CA ILE A 78 -6.14 15.57 12.18
C ILE A 78 -4.79 14.97 12.55
N LEU A 79 -4.54 14.76 13.84
CA LEU A 79 -3.28 14.17 14.32
C LEU A 79 -3.09 12.73 13.80
N ALA A 80 -4.15 11.93 13.82
CA ALA A 80 -4.11 10.57 13.28
C ALA A 80 -3.82 10.56 11.78
N ASN A 81 -4.48 11.42 11.00
CA ASN A 81 -4.24 11.51 9.55
C ASN A 81 -2.83 12.04 9.22
N LEU A 82 -2.32 13.00 10.00
CA LEU A 82 -0.94 13.49 9.88
C LEU A 82 0.07 12.39 10.17
N ALA A 83 -0.12 11.63 11.25
CA ALA A 83 0.73 10.50 11.61
C ALA A 83 0.71 9.44 10.50
N GLY A 84 -0.48 9.09 9.99
CA GLY A 84 -0.64 8.16 8.89
C GLY A 84 0.09 8.60 7.63
N THR A 85 -0.10 9.87 7.23
CA THR A 85 0.57 10.49 6.08
C THR A 85 2.10 10.50 6.25
N TRP A 86 2.59 10.79 7.45
CA TRP A 86 4.02 10.74 7.76
C TRP A 86 4.62 9.34 7.59
N TYR A 87 3.92 8.29 8.03
CA TYR A 87 4.37 6.91 7.82
C TYR A 87 4.44 6.55 6.34
N PHE A 88 3.48 7.00 5.53
CA PHE A 88 3.51 6.82 4.07
C PHE A 88 4.68 7.58 3.43
N LEU A 89 4.90 8.85 3.79
CA LEU A 89 6.04 9.64 3.32
C LEU A 89 7.37 8.98 3.68
N ARG A 90 7.50 8.49 4.91
CA ARG A 90 8.69 7.76 5.37
C ARG A 90 8.92 6.48 4.59
N TYR A 91 7.85 5.73 4.28
CA TYR A 91 7.92 4.56 3.42
C TYR A 91 8.40 4.92 2.01
N LEU A 92 7.83 5.96 1.39
CA LEU A 92 8.23 6.44 0.07
C LEU A 92 9.69 6.89 0.04
N TRP A 93 10.12 7.63 1.06
CA TRP A 93 11.50 8.07 1.20
C TRP A 93 12.48 6.89 1.32
N GLN A 94 12.11 5.83 2.06
CA GLN A 94 12.93 4.61 2.16
C GLN A 94 13.03 3.82 0.84
N ILE A 95 12.01 3.90 -0.02
CA ILE A 95 12.07 3.31 -1.36
C ILE A 95 12.98 4.17 -2.24
N TRP A 96 12.73 5.47 -2.28
CA TRP A 96 13.47 6.42 -3.11
C TRP A 96 14.97 6.40 -2.81
N ARG A 97 15.35 6.39 -1.53
CA ARG A 97 16.76 6.30 -1.10
C ARG A 97 17.47 5.02 -1.56
N ARG A 98 16.74 3.93 -1.82
CA ARG A 98 17.33 2.66 -2.28
C ARG A 98 17.60 2.62 -3.79
N HIS A 99 17.00 3.54 -4.54
CA HIS A 99 17.12 3.64 -6.00
C HIS A 99 18.07 4.76 -6.46
N ARG A 100 18.62 5.54 -5.53
CA ARG A 100 19.79 6.42 -5.74
C ARG A 100 21.03 5.72 -5.22
#